data_AF-A0A7D9DG52-F1
#
_entry.id   AF-A0A7D9DG52-F1
#
_cell.length_a   1.000
_cell.length_b   1.000
_cell.length_c   1.000
_cell.angle_alpha   90.00
_cell.angle_beta   90.00
_cell.angle_gamma   90.00
#
_symmetry.space_group_name_H-M   'P 1'
#
loop_
_entity.id
_entity.type
_entity.pdbx_description
1 polymer ?
#
loop_
_entity_poly.entity_id
_entity_poly.type
_entity_poly.pdbx_seq_one_letter_code
_entity_poly.pdbx_strand_id
1 'polypeptide(L)'
;MPMIGAVFAIITSILFHESLCHHSGAPTSQCESMAPGHTAAAQAGASPYEVKVKRPYYMPGENVTVSIESSGDNIKGYLIQARQVGGNLAIGMFAEDPVNGKHLNCGNSKVKFKLYSQSRTEKAI
;
A
#
# COMPACT_ATOMS: atom_id res chain seq x y z
N MET A 1 -36.47 -1.05 39.58
CA MET A 1 -35.93 -2.15 38.75
C MET A 1 -35.02 -1.56 37.65
N PRO A 2 -33.75 -1.25 37.97
CA PRO A 2 -32.81 -0.63 37.03
C PRO A 2 -32.10 -1.64 36.09
N MET A 3 -32.39 -2.94 36.23
CA MET A 3 -31.63 -3.99 35.54
C MET A 3 -31.94 -4.12 34.03
N ILE A 4 -33.09 -3.63 33.57
CA ILE A 4 -33.48 -3.73 32.15
C ILE A 4 -32.71 -2.71 31.28
N GLY A 5 -32.40 -1.52 31.83
CA GLY A 5 -31.60 -0.50 31.12
C GLY A 5 -30.14 -0.91 30.93
N ALA A 6 -29.57 -1.62 31.90
CA ALA A 6 -28.20 -2.14 31.82
C ALA A 6 -28.07 -3.23 30.73
N VAL A 7 -29.06 -4.10 30.59
CA VAL A 7 -29.07 -5.17 29.58
C VAL A 7 -29.14 -4.59 28.16
N PHE A 8 -29.96 -3.55 27.95
CA PHE A 8 -30.04 -2.85 26.65
C PHE A 8 -28.72 -2.16 26.27
N ALA A 9 -28.04 -1.52 27.24
CA ALA A 9 -26.75 -0.87 27.01
C ALA A 9 -25.60 -1.86 26.68
N ILE A 10 -25.62 -3.05 27.30
CA ILE A 10 -24.64 -4.10 27.02
C ILE A 10 -24.82 -4.66 25.61
N ILE A 11 -26.06 -4.90 25.16
CA ILE A 11 -26.36 -5.46 23.83
C ILE A 11 -25.93 -4.50 22.70
N THR A 12 -26.13 -3.19 22.85
CA THR A 12 -25.68 -2.20 21.86
C THR A 12 -24.16 -2.08 21.76
N SER A 13 -23.42 -2.45 22.81
CA SER A 13 -21.96 -2.33 22.87
C SER A 13 -21.22 -3.46 22.13
N ILE A 14 -21.88 -4.61 21.90
CA ILE A 14 -21.30 -5.79 21.24
C ILE A 14 -21.37 -5.68 19.70
N LEU A 15 -22.08 -4.67 19.17
CA LEU A 15 -22.24 -4.44 17.73
C LEU A 15 -21.18 -3.50 17.13
N PHE A 16 -20.32 -2.89 17.94
CA PHE A 16 -19.16 -2.14 17.46
C PHE A 16 -18.03 -3.12 17.11
N HIS A 17 -18.10 -3.72 15.93
CA HIS A 17 -16.94 -4.38 15.33
C HIS A 17 -15.93 -3.28 14.95
N GLU A 18 -14.87 -3.15 15.74
CA GLU A 18 -13.68 -2.39 15.35
C GLU A 18 -13.17 -2.93 14.01
N SER A 19 -13.38 -2.18 12.93
CA SER A 19 -12.76 -2.50 11.64
C SER A 19 -11.26 -2.31 11.80
N LEU A 20 -10.50 -3.40 11.88
CA LEU A 20 -9.04 -3.39 11.93
C LEU A 20 -8.50 -2.83 10.60
N CYS A 21 -8.44 -1.50 10.48
CA CYS A 21 -7.78 -0.82 9.39
C CYS A 21 -6.27 -1.05 9.55
N HIS A 22 -5.70 -1.98 8.79
CA HIS A 22 -4.29 -2.38 8.91
C HIS A 22 -3.37 -1.29 8.34
N HIS A 23 -3.00 -0.31 9.17
CA HIS A 23 -2.04 0.74 8.84
C HIS A 23 -0.58 0.23 8.73
N SER A 24 -0.35 -1.07 8.92
CA SER A 24 0.98 -1.69 8.98
C SER A 24 1.72 -1.67 7.65
N GLY A 25 1.01 -1.55 6.53
CA GLY A 25 1.60 -1.66 5.21
C GLY A 25 1.56 -3.07 4.63
N ALA A 26 2.07 -3.21 3.40
CA ALA A 26 2.17 -4.49 2.73
C ALA A 26 3.16 -5.42 3.47
N PRO A 27 2.76 -6.65 3.82
CA PRO A 27 3.66 -7.62 4.42
C PRO A 27 4.60 -8.22 3.36
N THR A 28 5.73 -8.79 3.81
CA THR A 28 6.72 -9.44 2.93
C THR A 28 6.15 -10.63 2.16
N SER A 29 5.05 -11.23 2.64
CA SER A 29 4.33 -12.28 1.90
C SER A 29 3.73 -11.81 0.58
N GLN A 30 3.58 -10.49 0.35
CA GLN A 30 3.08 -9.93 -0.92
C GLN A 30 4.18 -9.57 -1.93
N CYS A 31 5.45 -9.87 -1.63
CA CYS A 31 6.57 -9.56 -2.52
C CYS A 31 6.48 -10.22 -3.90
N GLU A 32 5.96 -11.45 -3.94
CA GLU A 32 5.84 -12.25 -5.17
C GLU A 32 4.57 -11.91 -5.95
N SER A 33 3.43 -11.91 -5.26
CA SER A 33 2.12 -11.65 -5.89
C SER A 33 1.97 -10.20 -6.34
N MET A 34 2.60 -9.26 -5.62
CA MET A 34 2.34 -7.82 -5.69
C MET A 34 0.85 -7.46 -5.52
N ALA A 35 0.05 -8.39 -4.99
CA ALA A 35 -1.38 -8.25 -4.83
C ALA A 35 -1.71 -7.74 -3.41
N PRO A 36 -2.68 -6.83 -3.27
CA PRO A 36 -3.17 -6.45 -1.95
C PRO A 36 -3.90 -7.64 -1.31
N GLY A 37 -3.49 -8.03 -0.10
CA GLY A 37 -4.14 -9.12 0.67
C GLY A 37 -5.48 -8.73 1.30
N HIS A 38 -6.24 -7.84 0.66
CA HIS A 38 -7.55 -7.38 1.12
C HIS A 38 -8.66 -8.15 0.40
N THR A 39 -9.87 -8.15 0.97
CA THR A 39 -11.02 -8.91 0.46
C THR A 39 -11.72 -8.29 -0.74
N ALA A 40 -11.29 -7.11 -1.19
CA ALA A 40 -11.86 -6.44 -2.35
C ALA A 40 -11.50 -7.19 -3.64
N ALA A 41 -12.46 -7.25 -4.57
CA ALA A 41 -12.21 -7.80 -5.89
C ALA A 41 -11.18 -6.96 -6.66
N ALA A 42 -10.34 -7.63 -7.45
CA ALA A 42 -9.43 -6.96 -8.36
C ALA A 42 -10.21 -6.09 -9.36
N GLN A 43 -9.64 -4.95 -9.72
CA GLN A 43 -10.24 -4.07 -10.71
C GLN A 43 -10.29 -4.77 -12.08
N ALA A 44 -11.47 -4.77 -12.71
CA ALA A 44 -11.70 -5.41 -14.01
C ALA A 44 -11.60 -4.45 -15.21
N GLY A 45 -11.67 -3.13 -14.98
CA GLY A 45 -11.58 -2.09 -16.02
C GLY A 45 -10.19 -1.47 -16.14
N ALA A 46 -10.06 -0.46 -17.01
CA ALA A 46 -8.82 0.29 -17.17
C ALA A 46 -8.38 0.93 -15.85
N SER A 47 -7.12 0.74 -15.46
CA SER A 47 -6.53 1.32 -14.26
C SER A 47 -6.65 2.85 -14.28
N PRO A 48 -7.14 3.50 -13.20
CA PRO A 48 -7.12 4.96 -13.09
C PRO A 48 -5.72 5.50 -12.76
N TYR A 49 -4.73 4.61 -12.59
CA TYR A 49 -3.35 4.93 -12.31
C TYR A 49 -2.43 4.49 -13.43
N GLU A 50 -1.42 5.30 -13.74
CA GLU A 50 -0.42 5.05 -14.77
C GLU A 50 1.00 5.14 -14.18
N VAL A 51 1.84 4.15 -14.49
CA VAL A 51 3.27 4.19 -14.14
C VAL A 51 4.05 4.74 -15.34
N LYS A 52 4.66 5.91 -15.17
CA LYS A 52 5.49 6.53 -16.21
C LYS A 52 6.95 6.47 -15.84
N VAL A 53 7.77 6.21 -16.85
CA VAL A 53 9.23 6.21 -16.73
C VAL A 53 9.76 7.36 -17.57
N LYS A 54 10.62 8.20 -16.99
CA LYS A 54 11.14 9.39 -17.67
C LYS A 54 11.96 9.06 -18.92
N ARG A 55 12.61 7.89 -18.94
CA ARG A 55 13.40 7.39 -20.08
C ARG A 55 13.10 5.91 -20.30
N PRO A 56 12.95 5.44 -21.56
CA PRO A 56 12.67 4.04 -21.85
C PRO A 56 13.92 3.14 -21.82
N TYR A 57 15.10 3.71 -21.56
CA TYR A 57 16.37 3.00 -21.48
C TYR A 57 17.16 3.45 -20.26
N TYR A 58 18.05 2.58 -19.80
CA TYR A 58 18.96 2.83 -18.69
C TYR A 58 20.29 2.11 -18.92
N MET A 59 21.38 2.67 -18.40
CA MET A 59 22.64 1.94 -18.26
C MET A 59 22.73 1.29 -16.87
N PRO A 60 23.46 0.17 -16.71
CA PRO A 60 23.70 -0.42 -15.39
C PRO A 60 24.28 0.64 -14.42
N GLY A 61 23.62 0.80 -13.26
CA GLY A 61 24.00 1.78 -12.24
C GLY A 61 23.40 3.18 -12.42
N GLU A 62 22.68 3.44 -13.52
CA GLU A 62 21.96 4.71 -13.71
C GLU A 62 20.68 4.76 -12.87
N ASN A 63 20.38 5.93 -12.31
CA ASN A 63 19.10 6.17 -11.64
C ASN A 63 17.99 6.44 -12.66
N VAL A 64 16.93 5.66 -12.60
CA VAL A 64 15.73 5.84 -13.41
C VAL A 64 14.64 6.51 -12.58
N THR A 65 14.10 7.63 -13.09
CA THR A 65 12.95 8.29 -12.47
C THR A 65 11.65 7.64 -12.93
N VAL A 66 10.85 7.20 -11.97
CA VAL A 66 9.51 6.62 -12.17
C VAL A 66 8.49 7.47 -11.43
N SER A 67 7.37 7.80 -12.07
CA SER A 67 6.22 8.46 -11.48
C SER A 67 4.99 7.55 -11.54
N ILE A 68 4.11 7.68 -10.56
CA ILE A 68 2.77 7.08 -10.58
C ILE A 68 1.80 8.24 -10.64
N GLU A 69 1.05 8.31 -11.73
CA GLU A 69 0.07 9.35 -12.01
C GLU A 69 -1.35 8.78 -11.82
N SER A 70 -2.29 9.64 -11.46
CA SER A 70 -3.70 9.30 -11.29
C SER A 70 -4.55 10.21 -12.17
N SER A 71 -5.55 9.63 -12.84
CA SER A 71 -6.51 10.39 -13.66
C SER A 71 -7.69 10.94 -12.86
N GLY A 72 -7.72 10.77 -11.54
CA GLY A 72 -8.82 11.26 -10.70
C GLY A 72 -8.43 11.41 -9.24
N ASP A 73 -8.37 10.29 -8.51
CA ASP A 73 -8.21 10.29 -7.05
C ASP A 73 -6.76 10.42 -6.58
N ASN A 74 -6.59 10.92 -5.35
CA ASN A 74 -5.32 10.88 -4.66
C ASN A 74 -4.87 9.43 -4.40
N ILE A 75 -3.60 9.13 -4.71
CA ILE A 75 -3.01 7.82 -4.43
C ILE A 75 -2.81 7.67 -2.92
N LYS A 76 -3.69 6.88 -2.29
CA LYS A 76 -3.61 6.56 -0.85
C LYS A 76 -2.47 5.59 -0.51
N GLY A 77 -1.91 4.91 -1.49
CA GLY A 77 -0.77 4.02 -1.29
C GLY A 77 -0.42 3.25 -2.55
N TYR A 78 0.81 2.74 -2.60
CA TYR A 78 1.31 1.94 -3.71
C TYR A 78 2.32 0.91 -3.22
N LEU A 79 2.42 -0.20 -3.95
CA LEU A 79 3.51 -1.18 -3.87
C LEU A 79 4.13 -1.24 -5.27
N ILE A 80 5.42 -0.93 -5.39
CA ILE A 80 6.13 -0.88 -6.68
C ILE A 80 7.43 -1.69 -6.64
N GLN A 81 7.60 -2.53 -7.67
CA GLN A 81 8.74 -3.42 -7.87
C GLN A 81 9.18 -3.33 -9.32
N ALA A 82 10.49 -3.33 -9.57
CA ALA A 82 11.05 -3.51 -10.90
C ALA A 82 11.34 -5.00 -11.14
N ARG A 83 10.97 -5.51 -12.32
CA ARG A 83 11.18 -6.91 -12.71
C ARG A 83 11.93 -7.00 -14.02
N GLN A 84 12.69 -8.07 -14.20
CA GLN A 84 13.31 -8.40 -15.48
C GLN A 84 12.24 -8.62 -16.54
N VAL A 85 12.48 -8.12 -17.76
CA VAL A 85 11.59 -8.36 -18.91
C VAL A 85 11.45 -9.86 -19.16
N GLY A 86 10.21 -10.33 -19.28
CA GLY A 86 9.92 -11.75 -19.53
C GLY A 86 10.02 -12.68 -18.32
N GLY A 87 10.19 -12.14 -17.10
CA GLY A 87 10.29 -12.95 -15.90
C GLY A 87 9.71 -12.30 -14.64
N ASN A 88 9.76 -13.03 -13.53
CA ASN A 88 9.32 -12.55 -12.21
C ASN A 88 10.49 -12.14 -11.30
N LEU A 89 11.72 -12.20 -11.80
CA LEU A 89 12.90 -11.82 -11.02
C LEU A 89 12.85 -10.32 -10.73
N ALA A 90 12.70 -9.98 -9.46
CA ALA A 90 12.77 -8.62 -8.99
C ALA A 90 14.23 -8.12 -9.01
N ILE A 91 14.44 -6.93 -9.57
CA ILE A 91 15.77 -6.36 -9.83
C ILE A 91 15.86 -4.91 -9.36
N GLY A 92 17.09 -4.45 -9.16
CA GLY A 92 17.36 -3.06 -8.79
C GLY A 92 16.93 -2.70 -7.37
N MET A 93 17.01 -1.40 -7.07
CA MET A 93 16.66 -0.83 -5.78
C MET A 93 16.08 0.55 -6.01
N PHE A 94 14.96 0.85 -5.34
CA PHE A 94 14.47 2.21 -5.29
C PHE A 94 15.30 3.03 -4.29
N ALA A 95 15.65 4.26 -4.68
CA ALA A 95 16.26 5.20 -3.75
C ALA A 95 15.29 5.54 -2.61
N GLU A 96 15.85 5.80 -1.42
CA GLU A 96 15.08 6.29 -0.28
C GLU A 96 14.38 7.61 -0.68
N ASP A 97 13.07 7.65 -0.48
CA ASP A 97 12.33 8.91 -0.56
C ASP A 97 12.46 9.59 0.80
N PRO A 98 12.92 10.85 0.87
CA PRO A 98 13.04 11.54 2.15
C PRO A 98 11.69 11.84 2.81
N VAL A 99 10.57 11.75 2.10
CA VAL A 99 9.30 12.25 2.66
C VAL A 99 8.26 11.16 2.86
N ASN A 100 8.12 10.14 2.00
CA ASN A 100 6.96 9.27 2.13
C ASN A 100 7.07 7.90 1.41
N GLY A 101 7.81 6.94 1.96
CA GLY A 101 7.78 5.54 1.50
C GLY A 101 8.61 4.64 2.41
N LYS A 102 8.19 3.39 2.57
CA LYS A 102 8.92 2.33 3.28
C LYS A 102 9.46 1.33 2.28
N HIS A 103 10.67 0.84 2.51
CA HIS A 103 11.18 -0.31 1.77
C HIS A 103 10.66 -1.60 2.38
N LEU A 104 10.15 -2.48 1.52
CA LEU A 104 9.83 -3.86 1.86
C LEU A 104 11.00 -4.74 1.41
N ASN A 105 11.59 -5.45 2.36
CA ASN A 105 12.66 -6.39 2.07
C ASN A 105 12.05 -7.68 1.50
N CYS A 106 12.26 -7.90 0.20
CA CYS A 106 11.77 -9.07 -0.53
C CYS A 106 12.91 -10.05 -0.86
N GLY A 107 13.91 -10.14 0.01
CA GLY A 107 15.11 -10.94 -0.20
C GLY A 107 16.06 -10.26 -1.19
N ASN A 108 16.11 -10.74 -2.43
CA ASN A 108 17.05 -10.28 -3.46
C ASN A 108 16.73 -8.90 -4.05
N SER A 109 15.60 -8.30 -3.65
CA SER A 109 15.17 -6.98 -4.12
C SER A 109 14.61 -6.15 -2.97
N LYS A 110 14.75 -4.83 -3.08
CA LYS A 110 14.04 -3.88 -2.23
C LYS A 110 12.86 -3.31 -3.00
N VAL A 111 11.67 -3.78 -2.63
CA VAL A 111 10.41 -3.27 -3.15
C VAL A 111 10.10 -1.98 -2.41
N LYS A 112 9.61 -0.96 -3.12
CA LYS A 112 9.19 0.28 -2.47
C LYS A 112 7.69 0.24 -2.25
N PHE A 113 7.30 0.54 -1.03
CA PHE A 113 5.93 0.56 -0.61
C PHE A 113 5.61 1.91 0.04
N LYS A 114 4.42 2.43 -0.17
CA LYS A 114 3.95 3.63 0.52
C LYS A 114 2.50 3.42 0.89
N LEU A 115 2.16 3.69 2.14
CA LEU A 115 0.81 4.08 2.52
C LEU A 115 0.82 5.56 2.81
N TYR A 116 -0.27 6.23 2.47
CA TYR A 116 -0.68 7.47 3.09
C TYR A 116 -1.07 7.15 4.54
N SER A 117 -0.09 7.15 5.43
CA SER A 117 -0.32 7.09 6.86
C SER A 117 -0.67 8.49 7.37
N GLN A 118 -1.90 8.94 7.13
CA GLN A 118 -2.56 9.90 8.03
C GLN A 118 -3.35 9.20 9.14
N SER A 119 -2.97 7.95 9.46
CA SER A 119 -3.25 7.32 10.75
C SER A 119 -2.06 7.46 11.72
N ARG A 120 -1.21 8.48 11.53
CA ARG A 120 -0.54 9.07 12.70
C ARG A 120 -1.62 9.93 13.33
N THR A 121 -2.03 9.53 14.53
CA THR A 121 -2.90 10.28 15.42
C THR A 121 -2.45 11.74 15.53
N GLU A 122 -2.99 12.64 14.71
CA GLU A 122 -3.21 14.04 15.08
C GLU A 122 -4.70 14.20 15.36
N LYS A 123 -5.10 13.60 16.49
CA LYS A 123 -6.24 14.10 17.23
C LYS A 123 -5.76 15.39 17.90
N ALA A 124 -5.75 16.49 17.15
CA ALA A 124 -5.68 17.83 17.72
C ALA A 124 -7.11 18.24 18.08
N ILE A 125 -7.50 17.95 19.32
CA ILE A 125 -8.39 18.79 20.11
C ILE A 125 -7.65 19.07 21.41
#